data_AF-A0A1E5V6V7-F1
#
_entry.id   AF-A0A1E5V6V7-F1
#
_cell.length_a   1.000
_cell.length_b   1.000
_cell.length_c   1.000
_cell.angle_alpha   90.00
_cell.angle_beta   90.00
_cell.angle_gamma   90.00
#
_symmetry.space_group_name_H-M   'P 1'
#
loop_
_entity.id
_entity.type
_entity.pdbx_description
1 polymer ?
#
loop_
_entity_poly.entity_id
_entity_poly.type
_entity_poly.pdbx_seq_one_letter_code
_entity_poly.pdbx_strand_id
1 'polypeptide(L)'
;MRSITGERWFEAHGEKRVDSLAVHPTDPLLLTASSQDKSIKLWDCDRGWACTRVFEHDGSVRHLEFGPWDTNTFASYSPLHKDVKVCLICLFIS
;
A
#
# COMPACT_ATOMS: atom_id res chain seq x y z
N MET A 1 -16.14 -13.75 -25.89
CA MET A 1 -16.37 -12.43 -25.28
C MET A 1 -16.23 -12.61 -23.77
N ARG A 2 -15.08 -12.28 -23.18
CA ARG A 2 -14.90 -12.42 -21.71
C ARG A 2 -15.62 -11.26 -21.05
N SER A 3 -16.65 -11.53 -20.24
CA SER A 3 -17.33 -10.51 -19.44
C SER A 3 -16.30 -9.75 -18.60
N ILE A 4 -16.30 -8.42 -18.73
CA ILE A 4 -15.31 -7.50 -18.12
C ILE A 4 -15.69 -7.06 -16.70
N THR A 5 -16.82 -7.48 -16.15
CA THR A 5 -17.30 -6.95 -14.86
C THR A 5 -17.14 -7.97 -13.74
N GLY A 6 -15.92 -8.14 -13.27
CA GLY A 6 -15.63 -8.77 -11.99
C GLY A 6 -15.18 -7.72 -10.99
N GLU A 7 -16.11 -6.90 -10.48
CA GLU A 7 -15.80 -6.05 -9.35
C GLU A 7 -15.54 -6.94 -8.12
N ARG A 8 -14.41 -6.71 -7.45
CA ARG A 8 -14.06 -7.40 -6.20
C ARG A 8 -13.79 -6.34 -5.14
N TRP A 9 -14.48 -6.49 -4.02
CA TRP A 9 -14.22 -5.72 -2.81
C TRP A 9 -13.48 -6.62 -1.82
N PHE A 10 -12.52 -6.05 -1.10
CA PHE A 10 -11.83 -6.70 -0.01
C PHE A 10 -11.61 -5.69 1.11
N GLU A 11 -11.54 -6.18 2.34
CA GLU A 11 -11.37 -5.36 3.52
C GLU A 11 -9.88 -5.12 3.78
N ALA A 12 -9.40 -3.91 3.48
CA ALA A 12 -7.98 -3.60 3.64
C ALA A 12 -7.60 -3.24 5.09
N HIS A 13 -8.34 -2.34 5.73
CA HIS A 13 -8.00 -1.79 7.05
C HIS A 13 -9.12 -1.95 8.09
N GLY A 14 -9.93 -3.00 7.97
CA GLY A 14 -11.07 -3.18 8.85
C GLY A 14 -12.18 -2.16 8.55
N GLU A 15 -12.84 -1.68 9.60
CA GLU A 15 -13.79 -0.56 9.55
C GLU A 15 -13.13 0.82 9.34
N LYS A 16 -11.79 0.88 9.29
CA LYS A 16 -11.06 2.15 9.21
C LYS A 16 -10.94 2.61 7.76
N ARG A 17 -10.90 3.93 7.58
CA ARG A 17 -10.77 4.55 6.26
C ARG A 17 -9.40 4.26 5.63
N VAL A 18 -9.41 3.95 4.33
CA VAL A 18 -8.21 3.98 3.49
C VAL A 18 -8.01 5.40 2.99
N ASP A 19 -6.86 5.98 3.31
CA ASP A 19 -6.54 7.38 2.97
C ASP A 19 -5.77 7.49 1.67
N SER A 20 -4.98 6.46 1.33
CA SER A 20 -4.15 6.44 0.13
C SER A 20 -3.96 5.01 -0.37
N LEU A 21 -3.72 4.88 -1.67
CA LEU A 21 -3.38 3.61 -2.31
C LEU A 21 -2.36 3.86 -3.42
N ALA A 22 -1.54 2.86 -3.69
CA ALA A 22 -0.61 2.86 -4.81
C ALA A 22 -0.59 1.48 -5.45
N VAL A 23 -0.68 1.42 -6.78
CA VAL A 23 -0.58 0.18 -7.55
C VAL A 23 0.86 0.04 -8.03
N HIS A 24 1.42 -1.15 -7.88
CA HIS A 24 2.76 -1.42 -8.36
C HIS A 24 2.78 -1.38 -9.90
N PRO A 25 3.80 -0.75 -10.53
CA PRO A 25 3.80 -0.53 -11.97
C PRO A 25 3.90 -1.82 -12.81
N THR A 26 4.50 -2.89 -12.27
CA THR A 26 4.79 -4.12 -13.04
C THR A 26 4.23 -5.40 -12.44
N ASP A 27 4.03 -5.45 -11.12
CA ASP A 27 3.66 -6.66 -10.38
C ASP A 27 2.24 -6.52 -9.84
N PRO A 28 1.52 -7.63 -9.57
CA PRO A 28 0.16 -7.61 -9.03
C PRO A 28 0.14 -7.25 -7.54
N LEU A 29 0.77 -6.12 -7.19
CA LEU A 29 0.91 -5.62 -5.82
C LEU A 29 0.17 -4.30 -5.65
N LEU A 30 -0.49 -4.15 -4.51
CA LEU A 30 -1.18 -2.93 -4.11
C LEU A 30 -0.73 -2.53 -2.71
N LEU A 31 -0.35 -1.27 -2.55
CA LEU A 31 -0.16 -0.65 -1.23
C LEU A 31 -1.43 0.11 -0.84
N THR A 32 -1.83 -0.03 0.41
CA THR A 32 -2.88 0.79 1.02
C THR A 32 -2.37 1.41 2.30
N ALA A 33 -2.76 2.65 2.58
CA ALA A 33 -2.47 3.30 3.85
C ALA A 33 -3.76 3.70 4.57
N SER A 34 -3.73 3.57 5.89
CA SER A 34 -4.74 4.14 6.77
C SER A 34 -4.10 4.86 7.94
N SER A 35 -4.44 6.14 8.09
CA SER A 35 -4.02 6.97 9.22
C SER A 35 -4.66 6.56 10.53
N GLN A 36 -5.90 6.06 10.49
CA GLN A 36 -6.61 5.56 11.67
C GLN A 36 -6.09 4.17 12.09
N ASP A 37 -5.65 3.36 11.13
CA ASP A 37 -4.99 2.08 11.42
C ASP A 37 -3.51 2.26 11.78
N LYS A 38 -2.95 3.45 11.50
CA LYS A 38 -1.53 3.75 11.62
C LYS A 38 -0.66 2.71 10.91
N SER A 39 -1.13 2.24 9.76
CA SER A 39 -0.48 1.17 9.03
C SER A 39 -0.54 1.38 7.52
N ILE A 40 0.50 0.90 6.85
CA ILE A 40 0.57 0.73 5.40
C ILE A 40 0.62 -0.78 5.14
N LYS A 41 -0.27 -1.30 4.31
CA LYS A 41 -0.37 -2.73 4.01
C LYS A 41 -0.06 -2.98 2.54
N LEU A 42 0.69 -4.05 2.28
CA LEU A 42 0.98 -4.55 0.94
C LEU A 42 0.09 -5.77 0.67
N TRP A 43 -0.56 -5.76 -0.48
CA TRP A 43 -1.51 -6.78 -0.91
C TRP A 43 -1.05 -7.41 -2.22
N ASP A 44 -1.13 -8.73 -2.30
CA ASP A 44 -0.87 -9.50 -3.52
C ASP A 44 -2.22 -9.87 -4.17
N CYS A 45 -2.50 -9.26 -5.33
CA CYS A 45 -3.73 -9.43 -6.09
C CYS A 45 -3.85 -10.84 -6.68
N ASP A 46 -2.74 -11.44 -7.11
CA ASP A 46 -2.70 -12.78 -7.70
C ASP A 46 -2.95 -13.86 -6.64
N ARG A 47 -2.50 -13.61 -5.40
CA ARG A 47 -2.80 -14.43 -4.23
C ARG A 47 -4.13 -14.10 -3.57
N GLY A 48 -5.06 -13.50 -4.31
CA GLY A 48 -6.42 -13.24 -3.84
C GLY A 48 -6.53 -12.09 -2.84
N TRP A 49 -5.77 -11.01 -3.04
CA TRP A 49 -5.68 -9.87 -2.11
C TRP A 49 -5.17 -10.29 -0.73
N ALA A 50 -4.13 -11.13 -0.71
CA ALA A 50 -3.50 -11.53 0.54
C ALA A 50 -2.60 -10.39 1.06
N CYS A 51 -2.79 -9.99 2.32
CA CYS A 51 -1.89 -9.04 2.97
C CYS A 51 -0.53 -9.69 3.20
N THR A 52 0.46 -9.30 2.40
CA THR A 52 1.79 -9.90 2.42
C THR A 52 2.69 -9.25 3.46
N ARG A 53 2.56 -7.93 3.66
CA ARG A 53 3.32 -7.16 4.64
C ARG A 53 2.49 -6.03 5.25
N VAL A 54 2.84 -5.67 6.47
CA VAL A 54 2.31 -4.52 7.19
C VAL A 54 3.47 -3.68 7.68
N PHE A 55 3.41 -2.38 7.41
CA PHE A 55 4.36 -1.38 7.87
C PHE A 55 3.63 -0.48 8.86
N GLU A 56 4.15 -0.38 10.08
CA GLU A 56 3.62 0.57 11.04
C GLU A 56 4.03 1.99 10.66
N HIS A 57 3.07 2.90 10.69
CA HIS A 57 3.30 4.31 10.39
C HIS A 57 2.61 5.17 11.44
N ASP A 58 3.38 5.85 12.28
CA ASP A 58 2.86 6.81 13.24
C ASP A 58 2.65 8.16 12.56
N GLY A 59 1.45 8.36 11.99
CA GLY A 59 1.06 9.62 11.35
C GLY A 59 0.06 9.44 10.20
N SER A 60 -0.52 10.56 9.75
CA SER A 60 -1.48 10.56 8.65
C SER A 60 -0.76 10.45 7.30
N VAL A 61 -0.85 9.29 6.66
CA VAL A 61 -0.30 9.09 5.32
C VAL A 61 -1.29 9.66 4.30
N ARG A 62 -0.86 10.67 3.53
CA ARG A 62 -1.69 11.29 2.48
C ARG A 62 -1.39 10.74 1.11
N HIS A 63 -0.12 10.42 0.85
CA HIS A 63 0.34 9.92 -0.42
C HIS A 63 1.28 8.75 -0.23
N LEU A 64 1.09 7.75 -1.09
CA LEU A 64 1.96 6.60 -1.29
C LEU A 64 2.36 6.55 -2.76
N GLU A 65 3.62 6.28 -3.02
CA GLU A 65 4.13 6.08 -4.38
C GLU A 65 5.25 5.05 -4.40
N PHE A 66 5.23 4.15 -5.37
CA PHE A 66 6.34 3.22 -5.58
C PHE A 66 7.55 3.96 -6.16
N GLY A 67 8.75 3.54 -5.74
CA GLY A 67 10.00 4.11 -6.21
C GLY A 67 10.18 3.89 -7.73
N PRO A 68 10.58 4.92 -8.49
CA PRO A 68 10.72 4.80 -9.95
C PRO A 68 11.96 4.01 -10.38
N TRP A 69 12.97 3.87 -9.50
CA TRP A 69 14.21 3.14 -9.78
C TRP A 69 14.29 1.79 -9.09
N ASP A 70 13.65 1.65 -7.92
CA ASP A 70 13.60 0.42 -7.16
C ASP A 70 12.15 0.11 -6.81
N THR A 71 11.62 -0.92 -7.47
CA THR A 71 10.30 -1.50 -7.25
C THR A 71 10.13 -2.03 -5.83
N ASN A 72 11.24 -2.25 -5.12
CA ASN A 72 11.26 -2.64 -3.71
C ASN A 72 11.30 -1.42 -2.77
N THR A 73 11.00 -0.22 -3.22
CA THR A 73 10.95 0.97 -2.36
C THR A 73 9.62 1.69 -2.56
N PHE A 74 9.07 2.29 -1.49
CA PHE A 74 7.97 3.26 -1.61
C PHE A 74 8.30 4.55 -0.84
N ALA A 75 7.75 5.66 -1.30
CA ALA A 75 7.74 6.90 -0.57
C ALA A 75 6.38 7.09 0.10
N SER A 76 6.39 7.60 1.33
CA SER A 76 5.18 8.01 2.03
C SER A 76 5.32 9.45 2.51
N TYR A 77 4.23 10.21 2.43
CA TYR A 77 4.20 11.60 2.89
C TYR A 77 3.13 11.81 3.95
N SER A 78 3.51 12.50 5.03
CA SER A 78 2.62 12.91 6.11
C SER A 78 2.70 14.43 6.32
N PRO A 79 1.59 15.17 6.20
CA PRO A 79 1.56 16.63 6.35
C PRO A 79 1.69 17.09 7.80
N LEU A 80 1.57 16.16 8.77
CA LEU A 80 1.73 16.45 10.20
C LEU A 80 3.21 16.49 10.60
N HIS A 81 4.10 15.91 9.79
CA HIS A 81 5.53 16.03 9.94
C HIS A 81 6.06 16.97 8.84
N LYS A 82 7.08 17.78 9.14
CA LYS A 82 7.72 18.65 8.13
C LYS A 82 8.54 17.87 7.10
N ASP A 83 8.71 16.57 7.31
CA ASP A 83 9.62 15.71 6.57
C ASP A 83 8.84 14.67 5.74
N VAL A 84 9.34 14.39 4.54
CA VAL A 84 8.91 13.24 3.73
C VAL A 84 9.62 12.00 4.28
N LYS A 85 8.87 10.96 4.68
CA LYS A 85 9.43 9.69 5.11
C LYS A 85 9.51 8.73 3.92
N VAL A 86 10.73 8.54 3.40
CA VAL A 86 11.01 7.45 2.47
C VAL A 86 11.15 6.16 3.27
N CYS A 87 10.34 5.15 2.96
CA CYS A 87 10.34 3.87 3.64
C CYS A 87 10.81 2.79 2.65
N LEU A 88 11.89 2.10 2.99
CA LEU A 88 12.30 0.93 2.20
C LEU A 88 11.30 -0.20 2.41
N ILE A 89 10.76 -0.75 1.31
CA ILE A 89 10.06 -2.03 1.34
C ILE A 89 11.18 -3.06 1.40
N CYS A 90 11.52 -3.52 2.59
CA CYS A 90 12.48 -4.61 2.68
C CYS A 90 11.80 -5.88 2.13
N LEU A 91 11.87 -6.12 0.80
CA LEU A 91 11.32 -7.29 0.12
C LEU A 91 12.20 -8.55 0.31
N PHE A 92 12.88 -8.71 1.45
CA PHE A 92 13.50 -10.00 1.75
C PHE A 92 12.40 -11.02 2.00
N ILE A 93 12.19 -11.85 0.99
CA ILE A 93 11.59 -13.17 1.08
C ILE A 93 12.75 -14.06 1.52
N SER A 94 12.66 -14.67 2.70
CA SER A 94 13.39 -15.90 3.03
C SER A 94 12.44 -16.87 3.69
#